data_AF-A0A535EJM1-F1
#
_entry.id   AF-A0A535EJM1-F1
#
_cell.length_a   1.000
_cell.length_b   1.000
_cell.length_c   1.000
_cell.angle_alpha   90.00
_cell.angle_beta   90.00
_cell.angle_gamma   90.00
#
_symmetry.space_group_name_H-M   'P 1'
#
loop_
_entity.id
_entity.type
_entity.pdbx_description
1 polymer ?
#
loop_
_entity_poly.entity_id
_entity_poly.type
_entity_poly.pdbx_seq_one_letter_code
_entity_poly.pdbx_strand_id
1 'polypeptide(L)'
;MFESLGRPLRAAQSSWSSVDLAALVLRGVLGFVFIAHGGQKLFAWFGGGGIHGTTVFFTAVGIPAPDFFAYVVAIAEFFGGVLLVLGFLTVLAALALVVDMAVAIATVSHAFSFFSQTKVGYGWELNLALIGLAAAVAILGPGAWSVDAALGLTRRPGATSGLR
;
A
#
# COMPACT_ATOMS: atom_id res chain seq x y z
N MET A 1 -42.71 36.62 -17.72
CA MET A 1 -41.41 37.36 -17.68
C MET A 1 -41.31 37.94 -16.28
N PHE A 2 -40.97 37.20 -15.22
CA PHE A 2 -39.69 36.55 -14.93
C PHE A 2 -39.91 35.33 -14.02
N GLU A 3 -39.77 34.14 -14.58
CA GLU A 3 -39.88 32.84 -13.90
C GLU A 3 -38.49 32.17 -13.90
N SER A 4 -37.43 32.89 -13.51
CA SER A 4 -36.04 32.41 -13.69
C SER A 4 -35.16 32.44 -12.45
N LEU A 5 -35.70 32.58 -11.24
CA LEU A 5 -34.89 32.64 -10.00
C LEU A 5 -35.02 31.40 -9.11
N GLY A 6 -35.29 30.25 -9.73
CA GLY A 6 -35.36 28.94 -9.07
C GLY A 6 -34.22 28.00 -9.45
N ARG A 7 -32.97 28.45 -9.54
CA ARG A 7 -31.84 27.50 -9.55
C ARG A 7 -31.49 27.21 -8.10
N PRO A 8 -31.92 26.08 -7.50
CA PRO A 8 -31.38 25.67 -6.22
C PRO A 8 -29.87 25.60 -6.40
N LEU A 9 -29.14 26.32 -5.54
CA LEU A 9 -27.74 26.05 -5.30
C LEU A 9 -27.67 24.55 -5.07
N ARG A 10 -27.12 23.81 -6.04
CA ARG A 10 -26.81 22.39 -5.84
C ARG A 10 -25.93 22.38 -4.60
N ALA A 11 -26.54 22.09 -3.45
CA ALA A 11 -25.83 21.63 -2.28
C ALA A 11 -24.85 20.60 -2.83
N ALA A 12 -23.56 20.84 -2.58
CA ALA A 12 -22.50 19.94 -3.02
C ALA A 12 -22.78 18.57 -2.41
N GLN A 13 -23.55 17.76 -3.12
CA GLN A 13 -23.76 16.36 -2.78
C GLN A 13 -22.42 15.72 -3.09
N SER A 14 -21.55 15.62 -2.08
CA SER A 14 -20.47 14.64 -2.09
C SER A 14 -21.14 13.27 -1.97
N SER A 15 -21.80 12.82 -3.03
CA SER A 15 -22.21 11.44 -3.14
C SER A 15 -20.92 10.66 -3.30
N TRP A 16 -20.40 10.16 -2.18
CA TRP A 16 -19.26 9.26 -2.15
C TRP A 16 -19.50 8.17 -3.20
N SER A 17 -18.53 7.99 -4.09
CA SER A 17 -18.67 7.00 -5.14
C SER A 17 -18.32 5.61 -4.60
N SER A 18 -18.86 4.56 -5.22
CA SER A 18 -18.41 3.18 -4.93
C SER A 18 -16.90 3.00 -5.14
N VAL A 19 -16.30 3.84 -5.99
CA VAL A 19 -14.85 3.89 -6.23
C VAL A 19 -14.09 4.43 -5.01
N ASP A 20 -14.60 5.47 -4.35
CA ASP A 20 -13.99 6.02 -3.14
C ASP A 20 -14.02 5.01 -1.98
N LEU A 21 -15.12 4.26 -1.88
CA LEU A 21 -15.25 3.17 -0.91
C LEU A 21 -14.32 2.01 -1.23
N ALA A 22 -14.22 1.60 -2.51
CA ALA A 22 -13.27 0.59 -2.92
C ALA A 22 -11.82 1.00 -2.60
N ALA A 23 -11.45 2.25 -2.86
CA ALA A 23 -10.13 2.78 -2.54
C ALA A 23 -9.83 2.74 -1.03
N LEU A 24 -10.80 3.16 -0.20
CA LEU A 24 -10.65 3.11 1.25
C LEU A 24 -10.48 1.69 1.77
N VAL A 25 -11.31 0.75 1.32
CA VAL A 25 -11.26 -0.66 1.72
C VAL A 25 -9.94 -1.30 1.29
N LEU A 26 -9.54 -1.11 0.03
CA LEU A 26 -8.27 -1.64 -0.49
C LEU A 26 -7.08 -1.10 0.32
N ARG A 27 -7.02 0.21 0.54
CA ARG A 27 -5.94 0.82 1.33
C ARG A 27 -5.93 0.35 2.78
N GLY A 28 -7.09 0.26 3.41
CA GLY A 28 -7.22 -0.17 4.80
C GLY A 28 -6.74 -1.61 5.00
N VAL A 29 -7.22 -2.54 4.16
CA VAL A 29 -6.86 -3.96 4.26
C VAL A 29 -5.40 -4.17 3.87
N LEU A 30 -4.97 -3.66 2.72
CA LEU A 30 -3.59 -3.79 2.24
C LEU A 30 -2.60 -3.15 3.22
N GLY A 31 -2.90 -1.93 3.66
CA GLY A 31 -2.08 -1.21 4.61
C GLY A 31 -1.97 -1.92 5.95
N PHE A 32 -3.07 -2.50 6.46
CA PHE A 32 -3.03 -3.32 7.68
C PHE A 32 -2.14 -4.55 7.53
N VAL A 33 -2.23 -5.27 6.41
CA VAL A 33 -1.37 -6.45 6.15
C VAL A 33 0.11 -6.06 6.19
N PHE A 34 0.49 -4.96 5.55
CA PHE A 34 1.85 -4.46 5.59
C PHE A 34 2.29 -3.93 6.96
N ILE A 35 1.39 -3.27 7.71
CA ILE A 35 1.64 -2.90 9.11
C ILE A 35 1.91 -4.14 9.97
N ALA A 36 1.15 -5.22 9.76
CA ALA A 36 1.36 -6.47 10.50
C ALA A 36 2.71 -7.11 10.15
N HIS A 37 3.05 -7.22 8.86
CA HIS A 37 4.34 -7.76 8.41
C HIS A 37 5.52 -6.89 8.86
N GLY A 38 5.45 -5.58 8.69
CA GLY A 38 6.48 -4.65 9.14
C GLY A 38 6.58 -4.61 10.67
N GLY A 39 5.46 -4.73 11.38
CA GLY A 39 5.42 -4.78 12.84
C GLY A 39 6.00 -6.08 13.42
N GLN A 40 5.83 -7.22 12.74
CA GLN A 40 6.53 -8.46 13.06
C GLN A 40 8.05 -8.29 12.99
N LYS A 41 8.53 -7.51 12.02
CA LYS A 41 9.95 -7.25 11.79
C LYS A 41 10.51 -6.13 12.68
N LEU A 42 9.79 -5.03 12.91
CA LEU A 42 10.27 -3.92 13.73
C LEU A 42 10.11 -4.17 15.23
N PHE A 43 8.94 -4.67 15.63
CA PHE A 43 8.48 -4.64 17.01
C PHE A 43 8.21 -6.03 17.59
N ALA A 44 8.53 -7.09 16.84
CA ALA A 44 8.23 -8.47 17.21
C ALA A 44 6.73 -8.71 17.50
N TRP A 45 5.85 -7.93 16.87
CA TRP A 45 4.40 -8.10 17.02
C TRP A 45 3.95 -9.46 16.51
N PHE A 46 2.81 -9.95 17.00
CA PHE A 46 2.21 -11.22 16.58
C PHE A 46 3.17 -12.43 16.68
N GLY A 47 4.12 -12.40 17.62
CA GLY A 47 5.14 -13.45 17.78
C GLY A 47 6.24 -13.42 16.71
N GLY A 48 6.40 -12.31 16.00
CA GLY A 48 7.47 -12.11 15.02
C GLY A 48 8.87 -12.09 15.66
N GLY A 49 9.89 -12.38 14.86
CA GLY A 49 11.28 -12.45 15.35
C GLY A 49 11.95 -11.09 15.59
N GLY A 50 11.26 -9.98 15.30
CA GLY A 50 11.86 -8.65 15.31
C GLY A 50 13.02 -8.52 14.32
N ILE A 51 13.79 -7.43 14.45
CA ILE A 51 14.89 -7.15 13.52
C ILE A 51 15.94 -8.25 13.58
N HIS A 52 16.20 -8.77 14.78
CA HIS A 52 17.15 -9.87 14.96
C HIS A 52 16.71 -11.12 14.17
N GLY A 53 15.46 -11.55 14.31
CA GLY A 53 14.95 -12.72 13.57
C GLY A 53 14.93 -12.49 12.07
N THR A 54 14.59 -11.29 11.60
CA THR A 54 14.66 -10.93 10.18
C THR A 54 16.10 -10.96 9.65
N THR A 55 17.05 -10.44 10.43
CA THR A 55 18.48 -10.47 10.08
C THR A 55 19.00 -11.90 9.98
N VAL A 56 18.66 -12.76 10.96
CA VAL A 56 19.03 -14.19 10.93
C VAL A 56 18.45 -14.87 9.69
N PHE A 57 17.19 -14.60 9.36
CA PHE A 57 16.57 -15.12 8.15
C PHE A 57 17.28 -14.63 6.89
N PHE A 58 17.52 -13.32 6.75
CA PHE A 58 18.22 -12.73 5.61
C PHE A 58 19.64 -13.26 5.45
N THR A 59 20.34 -13.51 6.55
CA THR A 59 21.65 -14.18 6.54
C THR A 59 21.52 -15.60 5.99
N ALA A 60 20.52 -16.36 6.43
CA ALA A 60 20.32 -17.74 6.01
C ALA A 60 19.96 -17.87 4.52
N VAL A 61 19.23 -16.90 3.96
CA VAL A 61 18.87 -16.87 2.53
C VAL A 61 19.89 -16.12 1.66
N GLY A 62 20.99 -15.62 2.24
CA GLY A 62 22.10 -15.03 1.49
C GLY A 62 21.89 -13.59 1.02
N ILE A 63 21.03 -12.81 1.67
CA ILE A 63 20.86 -11.38 1.38
C ILE A 63 22.15 -10.63 1.79
N PRO A 64 22.75 -9.81 0.89
CA PRO A 64 23.92 -9.01 1.24
C PRO A 64 23.56 -7.96 2.30
N ALA A 65 24.46 -7.67 3.24
CA ALA A 65 24.23 -6.71 4.33
C ALA A 65 22.89 -6.94 5.09
N PRO A 66 22.69 -8.12 5.69
CA PRO A 66 21.39 -8.55 6.22
C PRO A 66 20.83 -7.62 7.30
N ASP A 67 21.68 -7.06 8.17
CA ASP A 67 21.27 -6.10 9.20
C ASP A 67 20.63 -4.85 8.57
N PHE A 68 21.29 -4.30 7.54
CA PHE A 68 20.83 -3.09 6.87
C PHE A 68 19.49 -3.32 6.17
N PHE A 69 19.38 -4.38 5.38
CA PHE A 69 18.14 -4.67 4.66
C PHE A 69 17.01 -5.11 5.58
N ALA A 70 17.30 -5.73 6.72
CA ALA A 70 16.28 -6.05 7.72
C ALA A 70 15.57 -4.76 8.19
N TYR A 71 16.32 -3.70 8.49
CA TYR A 71 15.72 -2.40 8.81
C TYR A 71 15.00 -1.77 7.63
N VAL A 72 15.59 -1.78 6.43
CA VAL A 72 14.98 -1.16 5.23
C VAL A 72 13.62 -1.79 4.93
N VAL A 73 13.53 -3.12 4.86
CA VAL A 73 12.27 -3.84 4.59
C VAL A 73 11.28 -3.62 5.71
N ALA A 74 11.70 -3.75 6.97
CA ALA A 74 10.80 -3.61 8.12
C ALA A 74 10.18 -2.19 8.20
N ILE A 75 10.98 -1.16 7.95
CA ILE A 75 10.52 0.24 7.90
C ILE A 75 9.63 0.47 6.69
N ALA A 76 10.03 -0.01 5.51
CA ALA A 76 9.27 0.18 4.28
C ALA A 76 7.88 -0.46 4.37
N GLU A 77 7.78 -1.70 4.82
CA GLU A 77 6.50 -2.39 5.02
C GLU A 77 5.65 -1.68 6.07
N PHE A 78 6.20 -1.41 7.26
CA PHE A 78 5.42 -0.85 8.35
C PHE A 78 4.90 0.55 8.01
N PHE A 79 5.80 1.47 7.68
CA PHE A 79 5.43 2.85 7.43
C PHE A 79 4.74 3.00 6.07
N GLY A 80 5.09 2.20 5.06
CA GLY A 80 4.33 2.13 3.81
C GLY A 80 2.88 1.71 4.05
N GLY A 81 2.66 0.72 4.91
CA GLY A 81 1.32 0.32 5.34
C GLY A 81 0.57 1.43 6.08
N VAL A 82 1.22 2.12 7.02
CA VAL A 82 0.63 3.29 7.73
C VAL A 82 0.22 4.39 6.74
N LEU A 83 1.11 4.72 5.81
CA LEU A 83 0.84 5.72 4.76
C LEU A 83 -0.38 5.33 3.91
N LEU A 84 -0.51 4.05 3.54
CA LEU A 84 -1.67 3.57 2.81
C LEU A 84 -2.97 3.71 3.61
N VAL A 85 -2.99 3.28 4.88
CA VAL A 85 -4.19 3.37 5.72
C VAL A 85 -4.66 4.82 5.83
N LEU A 86 -3.73 5.75 6.08
CA LEU A 86 -4.03 7.19 6.13
C LEU A 86 -4.41 7.77 4.76
N GLY A 87 -4.00 7.11 3.69
CA GLY A 87 -4.10 7.64 2.33
C GLY A 87 -3.22 8.88 2.16
N PHE A 88 -2.00 8.83 2.70
CA PHE A 88 -1.01 9.89 2.57
C PHE A 88 0.14 9.41 1.68
N LEU A 89 0.50 10.20 0.66
CA LEU A 89 1.45 9.82 -0.40
C LEU A 89 1.09 8.45 -0.99
N THR A 90 -0.20 8.20 -1.20
CA THR A 90 -0.75 6.86 -1.42
C THR A 90 -0.10 6.13 -2.59
N VAL A 91 0.06 6.81 -3.72
CA VAL A 91 0.66 6.20 -4.92
C VAL A 91 2.13 5.87 -4.67
N LEU A 92 2.87 6.74 -3.98
CA LEU A 92 4.28 6.48 -3.65
C LEU A 92 4.42 5.31 -2.68
N ALA A 93 3.59 5.27 -1.62
CA ALA A 93 3.56 4.18 -0.67
C ALA A 93 3.21 2.85 -1.36
N ALA A 94 2.18 2.85 -2.22
CA ALA A 94 1.80 1.66 -2.99
C ALA A 94 2.93 1.17 -3.90
N LEU A 95 3.60 2.06 -4.64
CA LEU A 95 4.72 1.69 -5.51
C LEU A 95 5.92 1.18 -4.72
N ALA A 96 6.23 1.77 -3.57
CA ALA A 96 7.29 1.28 -2.69
C ALA A 96 7.02 -0.17 -2.23
N LEU A 97 5.77 -0.47 -1.87
CA LEU A 97 5.35 -1.81 -1.46
C LEU A 97 5.31 -2.82 -2.62
N VAL A 98 5.00 -2.37 -3.84
CA VAL A 98 5.17 -3.19 -5.05
C VAL A 98 6.63 -3.59 -5.24
N VAL A 99 7.54 -2.62 -5.13
CA VAL A 99 8.99 -2.86 -5.28
C VAL A 99 9.47 -3.81 -4.18
N ASP A 100 9.07 -3.60 -2.93
CA ASP A 100 9.42 -4.45 -1.80
C ASP A 100 9.03 -5.92 -2.05
N MET A 101 7.78 -6.17 -2.46
CA MET A 101 7.31 -7.52 -2.78
C MET A 101 7.99 -8.11 -4.01
N ALA A 102 8.28 -7.31 -5.04
CA ALA A 102 8.99 -7.78 -6.22
C ALA A 102 10.43 -8.20 -5.88
N VAL A 103 11.12 -7.43 -5.04
CA VAL A 103 12.45 -7.77 -4.53
C VAL A 103 12.40 -9.03 -3.67
N ALA A 104 11.39 -9.17 -2.80
CA ALA A 104 11.21 -10.37 -2.00
C ALA A 104 11.05 -11.64 -2.86
N ILE A 105 10.27 -11.58 -3.94
CA ILE A 105 10.17 -12.68 -4.91
C ILE A 105 11.53 -12.95 -5.56
N ALA A 106 12.15 -11.91 -6.13
CA ALA A 106 13.39 -12.04 -6.90
C ALA A 106 14.56 -12.58 -6.07
N THR A 107 14.60 -12.28 -4.77
CA THR A 107 15.72 -12.65 -3.89
C THR A 107 15.47 -13.91 -3.08
N VAL A 108 14.22 -14.21 -2.73
CA VAL A 108 13.89 -15.31 -1.82
C VAL A 108 12.84 -16.24 -2.42
N SER A 109 11.63 -15.74 -2.68
CA SER A 109 10.47 -16.62 -2.89
C SER A 109 10.45 -17.33 -4.24
N HIS A 110 11.18 -16.86 -5.26
CA HIS A 110 11.21 -17.50 -6.59
C HIS A 110 11.80 -18.92 -6.57
N ALA A 111 12.63 -19.24 -5.56
CA ALA A 111 13.22 -20.56 -5.39
C ALA A 111 12.18 -21.61 -4.91
N PHE A 112 11.01 -21.16 -4.49
CA PHE A 112 9.92 -22.00 -3.99
C PHE A 112 8.77 -22.10 -4.98
N SER A 113 8.03 -23.20 -4.94
CA SER A 113 6.79 -23.37 -5.72
C SER A 113 5.74 -22.33 -5.32
N PHE A 114 4.80 -22.05 -6.22
CA PHE A 114 3.78 -21.00 -6.04
C PHE A 114 3.02 -21.09 -4.71
N PHE A 115 2.65 -22.29 -4.26
CA PHE A 115 1.92 -22.53 -2.99
C PHE A 115 2.81 -23.15 -1.89
N SER A 116 4.12 -22.91 -1.92
CA SER A 116 5.02 -23.56 -0.97
C SER A 116 4.78 -23.08 0.46
N GLN A 117 4.73 -24.01 1.41
CA GLN A 117 4.65 -23.70 2.83
C GLN A 117 5.64 -24.60 3.57
N THR A 118 6.86 -24.12 3.76
CA THR A 118 7.93 -24.88 4.40
C THR A 118 8.48 -24.13 5.60
N LYS A 119 9.28 -24.83 6.42
CA LYS A 119 9.99 -24.22 7.55
C LYS A 119 11.10 -23.25 7.12
N VAL A 120 11.54 -23.34 5.86
CA VAL A 120 12.69 -22.57 5.33
C VAL A 120 12.27 -21.45 4.39
N GLY A 121 10.99 -21.39 4.01
CA GLY A 121 10.46 -20.36 3.12
C GLY A 121 9.02 -20.63 2.71
N TYR A 122 8.39 -19.58 2.20
CA TYR A 122 7.02 -19.58 1.69
C TYR A 122 7.02 -19.38 0.18
N GLY A 123 5.93 -19.79 -0.46
CA GLY A 123 5.63 -19.51 -1.85
C GLY A 123 5.52 -18.02 -2.13
N TRP A 124 5.32 -17.69 -3.40
CA TRP A 124 5.24 -16.32 -3.88
C TRP A 124 3.80 -15.90 -4.25
N GLU A 125 2.80 -16.72 -3.92
CA GLU A 125 1.38 -16.42 -4.11
C GLU A 125 0.94 -15.18 -3.33
N LEU A 126 1.38 -15.06 -2.07
CA LEU A 126 1.04 -13.92 -1.24
C LEU A 126 1.73 -12.65 -1.75
N ASN A 127 3.02 -12.73 -2.09
CA ASN A 127 3.75 -11.60 -2.68
C ASN A 127 3.07 -11.11 -3.95
N LEU A 128 2.68 -12.02 -4.86
CA LEU A 128 1.99 -11.65 -6.10
C LEU A 128 0.63 -11.00 -5.82
N ALA A 129 -0.15 -11.53 -4.87
CA ALA A 129 -1.42 -10.95 -4.49
C ALA A 129 -1.26 -9.52 -3.93
N LEU A 130 -0.26 -9.31 -3.05
CA LEU A 130 0.03 -7.99 -2.48
C LEU A 130 0.53 -7.00 -3.54
N ILE A 131 1.34 -7.45 -4.51
CA ILE A 131 1.71 -6.63 -5.69
C ILE A 131 0.46 -6.20 -6.46
N GLY A 132 -0.44 -7.13 -6.75
CA GLY A 132 -1.68 -6.85 -7.49
C GLY A 132 -2.56 -5.82 -6.76
N LEU A 133 -2.74 -5.98 -5.45
CA LEU A 133 -3.50 -5.04 -4.63
C LEU A 133 -2.83 -3.66 -4.55
N ALA A 134 -1.52 -3.62 -4.35
CA ALA A 134 -0.77 -2.36 -4.30
C ALA A 134 -0.79 -1.63 -5.65
N ALA A 135 -0.62 -2.36 -6.76
CA ALA A 135 -0.75 -1.81 -8.10
C ALA A 135 -2.17 -1.27 -8.35
N ALA A 136 -3.21 -1.99 -7.91
CA ALA A 136 -4.59 -1.52 -8.00
C ALA A 136 -4.79 -0.20 -7.23
N VAL A 137 -4.24 -0.08 -6.01
CA VAL A 137 -4.27 1.18 -5.24
C VAL A 137 -3.51 2.30 -5.96
N ALA A 138 -2.33 2.01 -6.54
CA ALA A 138 -1.56 3.00 -7.30
C ALA A 138 -2.31 3.52 -8.53
N ILE A 139 -3.10 2.66 -9.20
CA ILE A 139 -3.91 3.00 -10.38
C ILE A 139 -5.18 3.77 -9.97
N LEU A 140 -5.89 3.27 -8.95
CA LEU A 140 -7.14 3.84 -8.47
C LEU A 140 -6.92 5.21 -7.80
N GLY A 141 -5.76 5.38 -7.17
CA GLY A 141 -5.42 6.54 -6.38
C GLY A 141 -6.00 6.48 -4.95
N PRO A 142 -5.92 7.60 -4.21
CA PRO A 142 -6.17 7.61 -2.77
C PRO A 142 -7.66 7.60 -2.39
N GLY A 143 -8.56 7.96 -3.32
CA GLY A 143 -9.99 8.13 -3.04
C GLY A 143 -10.29 9.35 -2.15
N ALA A 144 -11.57 9.70 -2.03
CA ALA A 144 -11.99 10.92 -1.34
C ALA A 144 -11.76 10.90 0.19
N TRP A 145 -11.70 9.72 0.83
CA TRP A 145 -11.38 9.55 2.25
C TRP A 145 -9.89 9.31 2.49
N SER A 146 -9.07 10.31 2.16
CA SER A 146 -7.62 10.22 2.28
C SER A 146 -7.01 11.56 2.70
N VAL A 147 -5.85 11.50 3.35
CA VAL A 147 -5.06 12.70 3.63
C VAL A 147 -4.65 13.40 2.34
N ASP A 148 -4.33 12.65 1.28
CA ASP A 148 -4.02 13.20 -0.04
C ASP A 148 -5.18 14.05 -0.59
N ALA A 149 -6.43 13.59 -0.43
CA ALA A 149 -7.60 14.37 -0.83
C ALA A 149 -7.79 15.62 0.03
N ALA A 150 -7.59 15.51 1.35
CA ALA A 150 -7.69 16.64 2.28
C ALA A 150 -6.63 17.73 1.99
N LEU A 151 -5.43 17.33 1.55
CA LEU A 151 -4.33 18.21 1.19
C LEU A 151 -4.37 18.67 -0.29
N GLY A 152 -5.34 18.21 -1.08
CA GLY A 152 -5.45 18.57 -2.50
C GLY A 152 -4.36 17.95 -3.39
N LEU A 153 -3.73 16.86 -2.96
CA LEU A 153 -2.70 16.12 -3.69
C LEU A 153 -3.29 15.18 -4.76
N THR A 154 -4.62 15.09 -4.86
CA THR A 154 -5.30 14.26 -5.85
C THR A 154 -5.31 14.92 -7.23
N ARG A 155 -4.86 14.21 -8.26
CA ARG A 155 -5.11 14.64 -9.65
C ARG A 155 -6.60 14.51 -9.92
N ARG A 156 -7.31 15.65 -9.99
CA ARG A 156 -8.67 15.68 -10.56
C ARG A 156 -8.56 15.45 -12.07
N PRO A 157 -9.16 14.40 -12.64
CA PRO A 157 -9.33 14.31 -14.08
C PRO A 157 -10.27 15.45 -14.51
N GLY A 158 -9.72 16.51 -15.15
CA GLY A 158 -10.53 17.60 -15.71
C GLY A 158 -10.04 19.04 -15.51
N ALA A 159 -8.93 19.30 -14.82
CA ALA A 159 -8.43 20.68 -14.61
C ALA A 159 -7.69 21.28 -15.84
N THR A 160 -8.11 20.94 -17.06
CA THR A 160 -7.65 21.56 -18.31
C THR A 160 -8.84 21.87 -19.22
N SER A 161 -9.69 22.82 -18.84
CA SER A 161 -10.69 23.39 -19.76
C SER A 161 -10.95 24.89 -19.52
N GLY A 162 -9.90 25.68 -19.29
CA GLY A 162 -10.04 27.12 -19.00
C GLY A 162 -9.06 28.05 -19.71
N LEU A 163 -8.21 27.56 -20.61
CA LEU A 163 -7.30 28.40 -21.40
C LEU A 163 -7.47 28.13 -22.89
N ARG A 164 -8.57 28.62 -23.45
CA ARG A 164 -8.73 28.99 -24.86
C ARG A 164 -9.69 30.16 -24.95
#